data_AF-A0A925RLD4-F1
#
_entry.id   AF-A0A925RLD4-F1
#
_cell.length_a   1.000
_cell.length_b   1.000
_cell.length_c   1.000
_cell.angle_alpha   90.00
_cell.angle_beta   90.00
_cell.angle_gamma   90.00
#
_symmetry.space_group_name_H-M   'P 1'
#
loop_
_entity.id
_entity.type
_entity.pdbx_description
1 polymer ?
#
loop_
_entity_poly.entity_id
_entity_poly.type
_entity_poly.pdbx_seq_one_letter_code
_entity_poly.pdbx_strand_id
1 'polypeptide(L)'
;MRIARAFLLLCLATAACKGSDTSNAPDPAAIKAQQDLLRRRDALIEQRERLEGERQKVVEQIKVTEASGGDTQELAKQRDALTAQIDGQSAELGHMSSTISTLSTKLDSAAALAGREAQLASRETKVANRESQFSERERALAQREAQLAQREKDTCGAAPMIIQQAAPRADGKYSKSDIQPLLARARSTMAKKGVLIGDLPGPAQGLEGESTRAMADGDWGKAYFAASQLVATVDAVKIDRAFIQAKTGRLSTKVKASRVDDSTNQQLAGVLSDVMQKYNDGNFAAANQRLNQLAALLK
;
A
#
# COMPACT_ATOMS: atom_id res chain seq x y z
N MET A 1 -52.57 -28.68 12.45
CA MET A 1 -51.55 -27.82 13.09
C MET A 1 -51.36 -26.58 12.23
N ARG A 2 -51.56 -25.40 12.79
CA ARG A 2 -51.48 -24.10 12.11
C ARG A 2 -50.01 -23.68 12.01
N ILE A 3 -49.41 -23.77 10.83
CA ILE A 3 -48.05 -23.23 10.59
C ILE A 3 -48.22 -21.84 9.97
N ALA A 4 -47.74 -20.85 10.72
CA ALA A 4 -47.81 -19.44 10.43
C ALA A 4 -47.11 -19.08 9.11
N ARG A 5 -47.85 -18.42 8.21
CA ARG A 5 -47.28 -17.73 7.05
C ARG A 5 -46.64 -16.42 7.54
N ALA A 6 -45.34 -16.46 7.81
CA ALA A 6 -44.55 -15.26 8.00
C ALA A 6 -44.25 -14.63 6.62
N PHE A 7 -45.04 -13.63 6.23
CA PHE A 7 -44.76 -12.75 5.11
C PHE A 7 -43.58 -11.84 5.49
N LEU A 8 -42.39 -12.12 4.94
CA LEU A 8 -41.25 -11.21 5.00
C LEU A 8 -41.37 -10.21 3.84
N LEU A 9 -42.19 -9.18 4.06
CA LEU A 9 -42.30 -8.00 3.19
C LEU A 9 -41.19 -7.03 3.60
N LEU A 10 -39.98 -7.23 3.05
CA LEU A 10 -38.89 -6.28 3.24
C LEU A 10 -39.06 -5.13 2.24
N CYS A 11 -39.56 -4.01 2.77
CA CYS A 11 -39.72 -2.75 2.07
C CYS A 11 -38.40 -2.25 1.48
N LEU A 12 -38.30 -2.19 0.15
CA LEU A 12 -37.39 -1.26 -0.54
C LEU A 12 -38.15 0.03 -0.82
N ALA A 13 -38.04 0.98 0.09
CA ALA A 13 -38.43 2.37 -0.13
C ALA A 13 -37.19 3.27 -0.06
N THR A 14 -36.87 3.84 -1.22
CA THR A 14 -36.43 5.23 -1.44
C THR A 14 -35.18 5.74 -0.71
N ALA A 15 -34.05 5.70 -1.41
CA ALA A 15 -33.07 6.79 -1.37
C ALA A 15 -32.95 7.37 -2.78
N ALA A 16 -33.61 8.52 -2.99
CA ALA A 16 -33.54 9.29 -4.21
C ALA A 16 -32.19 10.01 -4.30
N CYS A 17 -31.25 9.42 -5.04
CA CYS A 17 -30.15 10.15 -5.65
C CYS A 17 -30.33 10.10 -7.16
N LYS A 18 -30.59 11.28 -7.72
CA LYS A 18 -30.74 11.55 -9.15
C LYS A 18 -29.36 11.43 -9.82
N GLY A 19 -28.99 10.20 -10.18
CA GLY A 19 -27.85 9.86 -11.03
C GLY A 19 -28.34 8.84 -12.05
N SER A 20 -28.32 9.22 -13.32
CA SER A 20 -28.81 8.43 -14.44
C SER A 20 -27.83 7.32 -14.80
N ASP A 21 -27.87 6.19 -14.11
CA ASP A 21 -27.23 4.94 -14.55
C ASP A 21 -28.22 3.78 -14.42
N THR A 22 -28.86 3.47 -15.54
CA THR A 22 -29.92 2.46 -15.69
C THR A 22 -29.39 1.03 -15.82
N SER A 23 -28.25 0.67 -15.21
CA SER A 23 -27.61 -0.63 -15.45
C SER A 23 -27.69 -1.64 -14.29
N ASN A 24 -28.24 -1.27 -13.13
CA ASN A 24 -28.29 -2.17 -11.96
C ASN A 24 -29.69 -2.71 -11.64
N ALA A 25 -30.67 -2.54 -12.54
CA ALA A 25 -31.95 -3.21 -12.38
C ALA A 25 -31.76 -4.72 -12.64
N PRO A 26 -32.19 -5.62 -11.74
CA PRO A 26 -32.15 -7.04 -12.00
C PRO A 26 -32.89 -7.34 -13.29
N ASP A 27 -32.29 -8.15 -14.16
CA ASP A 27 -32.80 -8.45 -15.49
C ASP A 27 -34.30 -8.83 -15.39
N PRO A 28 -35.21 -8.04 -16.01
CA PRO A 28 -36.64 -8.30 -15.93
C PRO A 28 -37.02 -9.69 -16.46
N ALA A 29 -36.23 -10.27 -17.37
CA ALA A 29 -36.41 -11.64 -17.83
C ALA A 29 -36.10 -12.67 -16.73
N ALA A 30 -35.07 -12.44 -15.92
CA ALA A 30 -34.69 -13.32 -14.82
C ALA A 30 -35.73 -13.32 -13.68
N ILE A 31 -36.29 -12.14 -13.36
CA ILE A 31 -37.38 -12.01 -12.37
C ILE A 31 -38.62 -12.77 -12.84
N LYS A 32 -38.99 -12.61 -14.12
CA LYS A 32 -40.13 -13.33 -14.71
C LYS A 32 -39.93 -14.84 -14.67
N ALA A 33 -38.73 -15.32 -15.02
CA ALA A 33 -38.40 -16.75 -14.95
C ALA A 33 -38.51 -17.31 -13.52
N GLN A 34 -38.06 -16.55 -12.51
CA GLN A 34 -38.20 -16.96 -11.10
C GLN A 34 -39.67 -17.03 -10.66
N GLN A 35 -40.49 -16.05 -11.07
CA GLN A 35 -41.92 -16.05 -10.76
C GLN A 35 -42.65 -17.23 -11.41
N ASP A 36 -42.30 -17.56 -12.67
CA ASP A 36 -42.91 -18.68 -13.37
C ASP A 36 -42.52 -20.04 -12.75
N LEU A 37 -41.28 -20.18 -12.27
CA LEU A 37 -40.86 -21.37 -11.50
C LEU A 37 -41.63 -21.52 -10.18
N LEU A 38 -41.88 -20.41 -9.47
CA LEU A 38 -42.67 -20.44 -8.24
C LEU A 38 -44.13 -20.82 -8.51
N ARG A 39 -44.74 -20.29 -9.59
CA ARG A 39 -46.09 -20.69 -10.00
C ARG A 39 -46.18 -22.16 -10.36
N ARG A 40 -45.19 -22.69 -11.09
CA ARG A 40 -45.13 -24.12 -11.44
C ARG A 40 -44.99 -25.00 -10.20
N ARG A 41 -44.18 -24.57 -9.21
CA ARG A 41 -44.08 -25.25 -7.91
C ARG A 41 -45.41 -25.31 -7.20
N ASP A 42 -46.10 -24.17 -7.09
CA ASP A 42 -47.36 -24.11 -6.36
C ASP A 42 -48.44 -24.96 -7.04
N ALA A 43 -48.48 -24.95 -8.38
CA ALA A 43 -49.38 -25.82 -9.16
C ALA A 43 -49.08 -27.32 -8.95
N LEU A 44 -47.81 -27.72 -8.91
CA LEU A 44 -47.43 -29.12 -8.65
C LEU A 44 -47.76 -29.57 -7.23
N ILE A 45 -47.62 -28.69 -6.24
CA ILE A 45 -48.03 -28.96 -4.85
C ILE A 45 -49.53 -29.20 -4.80
N GLU A 46 -50.33 -28.34 -5.43
CA GLU A 46 -51.78 -28.49 -5.45
C GLU A 46 -52.21 -29.78 -6.17
N GLN A 47 -51.56 -30.12 -7.30
CA GLN A 47 -51.84 -31.37 -8.01
C GLN A 47 -51.50 -32.60 -7.16
N ARG A 48 -50.41 -32.55 -6.40
CA ARG A 48 -50.02 -33.61 -5.48
C ARG A 48 -51.05 -33.79 -4.36
N GLU A 49 -51.53 -32.71 -3.75
CA GLU A 49 -52.57 -32.77 -2.72
C GLU A 49 -53.84 -33.44 -3.24
N ARG A 50 -54.22 -33.17 -4.50
CA ARG A 50 -55.37 -33.83 -5.15
C ARG A 50 -55.12 -35.33 -5.33
N LEU A 51 -53.96 -35.74 -5.86
CA LEU A 51 -53.61 -37.14 -6.05
C LEU A 51 -53.52 -37.91 -4.72
N GLU A 52 -53.02 -37.27 -3.66
CA GLU A 52 -53.01 -37.86 -2.32
C GLU A 52 -54.44 -38.09 -1.80
N GLY A 53 -55.36 -37.14 -2.05
CA GLY A 53 -56.78 -37.31 -1.74
C GLY A 53 -57.45 -38.45 -2.52
N GLU A 54 -57.14 -38.59 -3.82
CA GLU A 54 -57.63 -39.69 -4.65
C GLU A 54 -57.08 -41.04 -4.18
N ARG A 55 -55.78 -41.10 -3.87
CA ARG A 55 -55.14 -42.30 -3.32
C ARG A 55 -55.81 -42.74 -2.03
N GLN A 56 -56.13 -41.81 -1.13
CA GLN A 56 -56.84 -42.11 0.11
C GLN A 56 -58.24 -42.68 -0.14
N LYS A 57 -58.99 -42.14 -1.11
CA LYS A 57 -60.31 -42.67 -1.50
C LYS A 57 -60.20 -44.11 -2.03
N VAL A 58 -59.23 -44.39 -2.90
CA VAL A 58 -59.02 -45.75 -3.44
C VAL A 58 -58.64 -46.72 -2.32
N VAL A 59 -57.77 -46.30 -1.39
CA VAL A 59 -57.41 -47.13 -0.22
C VAL A 59 -58.64 -47.44 0.64
N GLU A 60 -59.55 -46.49 0.83
CA GLU A 60 -60.77 -46.73 1.58
C GLU A 60 -61.74 -47.68 0.84
N GLN A 61 -61.86 -47.53 -0.49
CA GLN A 61 -62.64 -48.45 -1.32
C GLN A 61 -62.10 -49.88 -1.27
N ILE A 62 -60.77 -50.06 -1.27
CA ILE A 62 -60.14 -51.37 -1.09
C ILE A 62 -60.61 -52.01 0.22
N LYS A 63 -60.52 -51.29 1.35
CA LYS A 63 -60.95 -51.82 2.66
C LYS A 63 -62.41 -52.25 2.68
N VAL A 64 -63.30 -51.44 2.10
CA VAL A 64 -64.73 -51.76 2.02
C VAL A 64 -64.96 -53.01 1.15
N THR A 65 -64.27 -53.11 0.03
CA THR A 65 -64.40 -54.23 -0.91
C THR A 65 -63.86 -55.53 -0.29
N GLU A 66 -62.72 -55.47 0.40
CA GLU A 66 -62.16 -56.59 1.18
C GLU A 66 -63.11 -57.07 2.27
N ALA A 67 -63.74 -56.15 3.01
CA ALA A 67 -64.71 -56.49 4.04
C ALA A 67 -65.96 -57.21 3.47
N SER A 68 -66.32 -56.93 2.22
CA SER A 68 -67.40 -57.61 1.50
C SER A 68 -66.99 -58.89 0.77
N GLY A 69 -65.70 -59.27 0.81
CA GLY A 69 -65.16 -60.45 0.11
C GLY A 69 -65.02 -60.28 -1.41
N GLY A 70 -65.00 -59.05 -1.92
CA GLY A 70 -64.82 -58.75 -3.35
C GLY A 70 -63.35 -58.75 -3.79
N ASP A 71 -63.12 -58.80 -5.10
CA ASP A 71 -61.79 -58.71 -5.71
C ASP A 71 -61.27 -57.26 -5.71
N THR A 72 -60.07 -57.04 -5.18
CA THR A 72 -59.43 -55.72 -5.05
C THR A 72 -58.26 -55.48 -5.99
N GLN A 73 -57.96 -56.42 -6.89
CA GLN A 73 -56.77 -56.37 -7.74
C GLN A 73 -56.70 -55.09 -8.59
N GLU A 74 -57.84 -54.63 -9.13
CA GLU A 74 -57.87 -53.43 -9.98
C GLU A 74 -57.72 -52.13 -9.19
N LEU A 75 -58.31 -52.06 -7.99
CA LEU A 75 -58.13 -50.92 -7.08
C LEU A 75 -56.68 -50.83 -6.57
N ALA A 76 -56.03 -51.97 -6.33
CA ALA A 76 -54.62 -52.02 -5.96
C ALA A 76 -53.72 -51.46 -7.08
N LYS A 77 -53.98 -51.82 -8.35
CA LYS A 77 -53.27 -51.23 -9.49
C LYS A 77 -53.48 -49.71 -9.57
N GLN A 78 -54.70 -49.23 -9.36
CA GLN A 78 -55.00 -47.79 -9.34
C GLN A 78 -54.24 -47.05 -8.23
N ARG A 79 -54.20 -47.62 -7.02
CA ARG A 79 -53.40 -47.08 -5.90
C ARG A 79 -51.92 -47.01 -6.26
N ASP A 80 -51.37 -48.05 -6.87
CA ASP A 80 -49.95 -48.12 -7.21
C ASP A 80 -49.61 -47.13 -8.33
N ALA A 81 -50.49 -46.95 -9.31
CA ALA A 81 -50.36 -45.91 -10.34
C ALA A 81 -50.36 -44.49 -9.74
N LEU A 82 -51.30 -44.19 -8.83
CA LEU A 82 -51.35 -42.90 -8.12
C LEU A 82 -50.10 -42.68 -7.26
N THR A 83 -49.58 -43.73 -6.63
CA THR A 83 -48.36 -43.67 -5.83
C THR A 83 -47.15 -43.34 -6.71
N ALA A 84 -46.99 -44.03 -7.84
CA ALA A 84 -45.94 -43.73 -8.80
C ALA A 84 -46.01 -42.29 -9.34
N GLN A 85 -47.23 -41.76 -9.55
CA GLN A 85 -47.42 -40.38 -9.99
C GLN A 85 -47.02 -39.35 -8.91
N ILE A 86 -47.37 -39.60 -7.65
CA ILE A 86 -46.97 -38.77 -6.50
C ILE A 86 -45.45 -38.77 -6.33
N ASP A 87 -44.80 -39.93 -6.47
CA ASP A 87 -43.35 -40.07 -6.37
C ASP A 87 -42.65 -39.31 -7.50
N GLY A 88 -43.16 -39.40 -8.73
CA GLY A 88 -42.67 -38.63 -9.87
C GLY A 88 -42.76 -37.11 -9.65
N GLN A 89 -43.90 -36.62 -9.15
CA GLN A 89 -44.07 -35.20 -8.81
C GLN A 89 -43.16 -34.75 -7.66
N SER A 90 -42.93 -35.64 -6.68
CA SER A 90 -42.04 -35.35 -5.56
C SER A 90 -40.59 -35.19 -6.02
N ALA A 91 -40.14 -35.99 -6.99
CA ALA A 91 -38.84 -35.82 -7.62
C ALA A 91 -38.72 -34.48 -8.38
N GLU A 92 -39.75 -34.10 -9.14
CA GLU A 92 -39.77 -32.81 -9.87
C GLU A 92 -39.75 -31.62 -8.90
N LEU A 93 -40.52 -31.67 -7.81
CA LEU A 93 -40.49 -30.64 -6.76
C LEU A 93 -39.11 -30.56 -6.08
N GLY A 94 -38.46 -31.69 -5.84
CA GLY A 94 -37.08 -31.74 -5.33
C GLY A 94 -36.10 -31.02 -6.26
N HIS A 95 -36.18 -31.31 -7.56
CA HIS A 95 -35.35 -30.64 -8.57
C HIS A 95 -35.60 -29.13 -8.62
N MET A 96 -36.87 -28.68 -8.63
CA MET A 96 -37.18 -27.25 -8.66
C MET A 96 -36.73 -26.53 -7.39
N SER A 97 -36.88 -27.16 -6.22
CA SER A 97 -36.39 -26.60 -4.95
C SER A 97 -34.88 -26.37 -4.98
N SER A 98 -34.11 -27.33 -5.51
CA SER A 98 -32.66 -27.19 -5.69
C SER A 98 -32.28 -26.05 -6.66
N THR A 99 -33.06 -25.89 -7.74
CA THR A 99 -32.86 -24.83 -8.72
C THR A 99 -33.14 -23.46 -8.11
N ILE A 100 -34.23 -23.31 -7.36
CA ILE A 100 -34.57 -22.06 -6.65
C ILE A 100 -33.48 -21.70 -5.64
N SER A 101 -32.98 -22.69 -4.88
CA SER A 101 -31.90 -22.47 -3.91
C SER A 101 -30.62 -21.97 -4.58
N THR A 102 -30.28 -22.55 -5.73
CA THR A 102 -29.13 -22.14 -6.54
C THR A 102 -29.30 -20.74 -7.14
N LEU A 103 -30.51 -20.38 -7.56
CA LEU A 103 -30.79 -19.03 -8.05
C LEU A 103 -30.71 -17.99 -6.92
N SER A 104 -31.19 -18.34 -5.72
CA SER A 104 -31.09 -17.47 -4.55
C SER A 104 -29.65 -17.16 -4.19
N THR A 105 -28.78 -18.18 -4.14
CA THR A 105 -27.36 -17.97 -3.81
C THR A 105 -26.63 -17.13 -4.86
N LYS A 106 -26.99 -17.30 -6.14
CA LYS A 106 -26.49 -16.43 -7.23
C LYS A 106 -26.95 -14.99 -7.05
N LEU A 107 -28.20 -14.76 -6.69
CA LEU A 107 -28.72 -13.41 -6.44
C LEU A 107 -27.99 -12.72 -5.28
N ASP A 108 -27.75 -13.44 -4.18
CA ASP A 108 -27.00 -12.92 -3.03
C ASP A 108 -25.57 -12.55 -3.42
N SER A 109 -24.92 -13.36 -4.26
CA SER A 109 -23.59 -13.07 -4.79
C SER A 109 -23.58 -11.82 -5.68
N ALA A 110 -24.61 -11.63 -6.51
CA ALA A 110 -24.75 -10.44 -7.35
C ALA A 110 -24.96 -9.18 -6.52
N ALA A 111 -25.77 -9.25 -5.45
CA ALA A 111 -25.96 -8.14 -4.52
C ALA A 111 -24.65 -7.78 -3.81
N ALA A 112 -23.84 -8.77 -3.42
CA ALA A 112 -22.52 -8.54 -2.84
C ALA A 112 -21.56 -7.87 -3.83
N LEU A 113 -21.60 -8.24 -5.12
CA LEU A 113 -20.82 -7.60 -6.17
C LEU A 113 -21.22 -6.13 -6.38
N ALA A 114 -22.53 -5.85 -6.49
CA ALA A 114 -23.03 -4.48 -6.60
C ALA A 114 -22.59 -3.60 -5.41
N GLY A 115 -22.57 -4.17 -4.19
CA GLY A 115 -22.05 -3.48 -3.00
C GLY A 115 -20.55 -3.15 -3.09
N ARG A 116 -19.74 -4.04 -3.67
CA ARG A 116 -18.30 -3.79 -3.90
C ARG A 116 -18.08 -2.71 -4.95
N GLU A 117 -18.85 -2.72 -6.04
CA GLU A 117 -18.78 -1.71 -7.09
C GLU A 117 -19.12 -0.31 -6.55
N ALA A 118 -20.16 -0.19 -5.74
CA ALA A 118 -20.51 1.08 -5.09
C ALA A 118 -19.37 1.61 -4.18
N GLN A 119 -18.68 0.71 -3.46
CA GLN A 119 -17.52 1.07 -2.66
C GLN A 119 -16.33 1.53 -3.52
N LEU A 120 -16.10 0.89 -4.67
CA LEU A 120 -15.06 1.28 -5.62
C LEU A 120 -15.34 2.66 -6.21
N ALA A 121 -16.57 2.92 -6.69
CA ALA A 121 -16.97 4.23 -7.20
C ALA A 121 -16.78 5.35 -6.16
N SER A 122 -17.09 5.08 -4.88
CA SER A 122 -16.83 6.03 -3.79
C SER A 122 -15.33 6.31 -3.58
N ARG A 123 -14.47 5.29 -3.72
CA ARG A 123 -13.01 5.43 -3.62
C ARG A 123 -12.46 6.23 -4.80
N GLU A 124 -12.92 5.98 -6.02
CA GLU A 124 -12.53 6.71 -7.22
C GLU A 124 -12.87 8.20 -7.08
N THR A 125 -14.07 8.53 -6.61
CA THR A 125 -14.47 9.92 -6.33
C THR A 125 -13.51 10.60 -5.34
N LYS A 126 -13.10 9.90 -4.27
CA LYS A 126 -12.12 10.42 -3.30
C LYS A 126 -10.72 10.56 -3.88
N VAL A 127 -10.33 9.76 -4.86
CA VAL A 127 -9.06 9.89 -5.57
C VAL A 127 -9.10 11.11 -6.48
N ALA A 128 -10.14 11.25 -7.31
CA ALA A 128 -10.32 12.40 -8.20
C ALA A 128 -10.31 13.74 -7.44
N ASN A 129 -10.97 13.81 -6.29
CA ASN A 129 -10.94 15.01 -5.44
C ASN A 129 -9.55 15.33 -4.91
N ARG A 130 -8.74 14.32 -4.56
CA ARG A 130 -7.36 14.54 -4.12
C ARG A 130 -6.48 15.00 -5.28
N GLU A 131 -6.63 14.42 -6.47
CA GLU A 131 -5.91 14.85 -7.66
C GLU A 131 -6.19 16.31 -8.01
N SER A 132 -7.46 16.74 -7.92
CA SER A 132 -7.85 18.15 -8.09
C SER A 132 -7.15 19.06 -7.08
N GLN A 133 -7.11 18.69 -5.79
CA GLN A 133 -6.40 19.47 -4.76
C GLN A 133 -4.88 19.53 -5.00
N PHE A 134 -4.28 18.43 -5.49
CA PHE A 134 -2.86 18.42 -5.85
C PHE A 134 -2.58 19.36 -7.02
N SER A 135 -3.42 19.34 -8.06
CA SER A 135 -3.29 20.24 -9.21
C SER A 135 -3.38 21.72 -8.79
N GLU A 136 -4.29 22.06 -7.88
CA GLU A 136 -4.39 23.43 -7.34
C GLU A 136 -3.14 23.85 -6.58
N ARG A 137 -2.58 22.97 -5.75
CA ARG A 137 -1.34 23.23 -5.01
C ARG A 137 -0.15 23.41 -5.93
N GLU A 138 -0.05 22.60 -6.97
CA GLU A 138 1.01 22.70 -7.98
C GLU A 138 0.94 24.05 -8.72
N ARG A 139 -0.25 24.48 -9.13
CA ARG A 139 -0.45 25.81 -9.71
C ARG A 139 -0.04 26.94 -8.75
N ALA A 140 -0.39 26.83 -7.47
CA ALA A 140 -0.01 27.81 -6.46
C ALA A 140 1.51 27.86 -6.22
N LEU A 141 2.19 26.70 -6.26
CA LEU A 141 3.64 26.63 -6.15
C LEU A 141 4.32 27.26 -7.38
N ALA A 142 3.88 26.91 -8.59
CA ALA A 142 4.40 27.49 -9.83
C ALA A 142 4.26 29.03 -9.85
N GLN A 143 3.15 29.57 -9.36
CA GLN A 143 2.96 31.01 -9.21
C GLN A 143 3.95 31.63 -8.21
N ARG A 144 4.22 30.97 -7.07
CA ARG A 144 5.20 31.44 -6.08
C ARG A 144 6.63 31.40 -6.63
N GLU A 145 6.97 30.35 -7.38
CA GLU A 145 8.27 30.23 -8.04
C GLU A 145 8.46 31.34 -9.09
N ALA A 146 7.43 31.61 -9.91
CA ALA A 146 7.48 32.72 -10.86
C ALA A 146 7.67 34.09 -10.16
N GLN A 147 6.99 34.33 -9.04
CA GLN A 147 7.18 35.54 -8.23
C GLN A 147 8.57 35.62 -7.61
N LEU A 148 9.13 34.49 -7.15
CA LEU A 148 10.49 34.44 -6.61
C LEU A 148 11.52 34.72 -7.71
N ALA A 149 11.39 34.09 -8.88
CA ALA A 149 12.26 34.34 -10.03
C ALA A 149 12.22 35.80 -10.48
N GLN A 150 11.04 36.44 -10.45
CA GLN A 150 10.92 37.86 -10.75
C GLN A 150 11.64 38.72 -9.69
N ARG A 151 11.45 38.43 -8.39
CA ARG A 151 12.20 39.12 -7.32
C ARG A 151 13.70 38.93 -7.47
N GLU A 152 14.16 37.71 -7.76
CA GLU A 152 15.57 37.41 -7.98
C GLU A 152 16.11 38.21 -9.16
N LYS A 153 15.38 38.30 -10.28
CA LYS A 153 15.75 39.16 -11.41
C LYS A 153 15.88 40.62 -11.00
N ASP A 154 14.92 41.13 -10.22
CA ASP A 154 14.90 42.53 -9.77
C ASP A 154 16.03 42.81 -8.76
N THR A 155 16.43 41.83 -7.94
CA THR A 155 17.52 41.96 -6.95
C THR A 155 18.91 41.67 -7.52
N CYS A 156 19.04 40.74 -8.49
CA CYS A 156 20.31 40.33 -9.07
C CYS A 156 20.74 41.16 -10.29
N GLY A 157 19.90 42.08 -10.76
CA GLY A 157 20.30 43.08 -11.77
C GLY A 157 21.35 44.10 -11.28
N ALA A 158 21.68 44.14 -9.99
CA ALA A 158 22.56 45.19 -9.44
C ALA A 158 23.46 44.80 -8.24
N ALA A 159 23.67 43.52 -7.91
CA ALA A 159 24.63 43.17 -6.86
C ALA A 159 25.31 41.81 -7.07
N PRO A 160 26.66 41.74 -7.04
CA PRO A 160 27.37 40.47 -7.05
C PRO A 160 27.08 39.69 -5.76
N MET A 161 26.85 38.38 -5.91
CA MET A 161 26.62 37.46 -4.79
C MET A 161 27.76 37.54 -3.76
N ILE A 162 27.41 37.91 -2.53
CA ILE A 162 28.29 37.81 -1.37
C ILE A 162 28.34 36.33 -0.97
N ILE A 163 29.28 35.59 -1.55
CA ILE A 163 29.94 34.50 -0.83
C ILE A 163 30.41 35.14 0.47
N GLN A 164 30.04 34.61 1.63
CA GLN A 164 30.63 35.02 2.91
C GLN A 164 32.14 34.75 2.84
N GLN A 165 32.87 35.69 2.24
CA GLN A 165 34.31 35.78 2.29
C GLN A 165 34.61 36.00 3.78
N ALA A 166 35.28 35.03 4.40
CA ALA A 166 35.97 35.29 5.64
C ALA A 166 36.77 36.58 5.43
N ALA A 167 36.46 37.62 6.21
CA ALA A 167 36.98 38.96 5.97
C ALA A 167 38.50 38.87 5.80
N PRO A 168 39.05 39.24 4.64
CA PRO A 168 40.49 39.17 4.44
C PRO A 168 41.16 40.07 5.49
N ARG A 169 42.29 39.63 6.05
CA ARG A 169 43.07 40.54 6.92
C ARG A 169 43.39 41.79 6.09
N ALA A 170 43.31 42.96 6.72
CA ALA A 170 43.48 44.25 6.05
C ALA A 170 44.84 44.42 5.34
N ASP A 171 45.83 43.59 5.68
CA ASP A 171 47.17 43.56 5.10
C ASP A 171 47.36 42.49 4.00
N GLY A 172 46.37 41.61 3.75
CA GLY A 172 46.39 40.59 2.69
C GLY A 172 47.49 39.53 2.78
N LYS A 173 48.32 39.57 3.83
CA LYS A 173 49.48 38.70 4.01
C LYS A 173 49.11 37.56 4.95
N TYR A 174 48.83 36.41 4.35
CA TYR A 174 48.75 35.15 5.08
C TYR A 174 50.12 34.48 5.09
N SER A 175 50.40 33.74 6.14
CA SER A 175 51.63 32.99 6.29
C SER A 175 51.33 31.55 6.71
N LYS A 176 52.36 30.70 6.61
CA LYS A 176 52.28 29.31 7.08
C LYS A 176 51.79 29.21 8.54
N SER A 177 52.17 30.14 9.40
CA SER A 177 51.75 30.14 10.81
C SER A 177 50.26 30.44 11.01
N ASP A 178 49.59 31.06 10.04
CA ASP A 178 48.14 31.30 10.10
C ASP A 178 47.33 30.09 9.62
N ILE A 179 47.85 29.34 8.65
CA ILE A 179 47.13 28.23 7.99
C ILE A 179 47.30 26.91 8.73
N GLN A 180 48.51 26.64 9.24
CA GLN A 180 48.83 25.37 9.88
C GLN A 180 47.95 25.08 11.13
N PRO A 181 47.63 26.07 11.99
CA PRO A 181 46.67 25.87 13.08
C PRO A 181 45.25 25.55 12.60
N LEU A 182 44.80 26.12 11.47
CA LEU A 182 43.47 25.84 10.92
C LEU A 182 43.38 24.39 10.43
N LEU A 183 44.38 23.91 9.69
CA LEU A 183 44.43 22.52 9.25
C LEU A 183 44.55 21.55 10.44
N ALA A 184 45.37 21.88 11.43
CA ALA A 184 45.49 21.08 12.65
C ALA A 184 44.15 21.02 13.42
N ARG A 185 43.44 22.14 13.55
CA ARG A 185 42.10 22.20 14.14
C ARG A 185 41.10 21.37 13.34
N ALA A 186 41.05 21.52 12.01
CA ALA A 186 40.14 20.73 11.17
C ALA A 186 40.38 19.22 11.36
N ARG A 187 41.63 18.77 11.32
CA ARG A 187 42.00 17.37 11.58
C ARG A 187 41.60 16.90 12.98
N SER A 188 41.86 17.72 14.00
CA SER A 188 41.47 17.42 15.38
C SER A 188 39.96 17.30 15.54
N THR A 189 39.18 18.23 14.96
CA THR A 189 37.72 18.18 14.99
C THR A 189 37.20 16.97 14.22
N MET A 190 37.75 16.67 13.04
CA MET A 190 37.40 15.45 12.28
C MET A 190 37.67 14.19 13.10
N ALA A 191 38.84 14.08 13.75
CA ALA A 191 39.18 12.96 14.61
C ALA A 191 38.22 12.84 15.82
N LYS A 192 37.94 13.97 16.49
CA LYS A 192 37.00 14.02 17.63
C LYS A 192 35.58 13.60 17.24
N LYS A 193 35.13 14.02 16.06
CA LYS A 193 33.82 13.63 15.51
C LYS A 193 33.83 12.26 14.84
N GLY A 194 35.01 11.68 14.58
CA GLY A 194 35.14 10.47 13.76
C GLY A 194 34.69 10.66 12.30
N VAL A 195 34.83 11.86 11.77
CA VAL A 195 34.52 12.18 10.36
C VAL A 195 35.76 11.90 9.52
N LEU A 196 35.60 11.16 8.43
CA LEU A 196 36.67 10.92 7.46
C LEU A 196 36.59 11.98 6.35
N ILE A 197 37.70 12.22 5.64
CA ILE A 197 37.71 13.16 4.51
C ILE A 197 36.63 12.80 3.47
N GLY A 198 36.46 11.51 3.17
CA GLY A 198 35.42 11.03 2.26
C GLY A 198 33.97 11.16 2.79
N ASP A 199 33.79 11.57 4.04
CA ASP A 199 32.48 11.89 4.61
C ASP A 199 32.08 13.36 4.44
N LEU A 200 33.02 14.21 4.03
CA LEU A 200 32.75 15.62 3.75
C LEU A 200 31.95 15.77 2.44
N PRO A 201 31.13 16.83 2.32
CA PRO A 201 30.33 17.06 1.11
C PRO A 201 31.22 17.42 -0.09
N GLY A 202 31.06 16.69 -1.20
CA GLY A 202 31.67 16.91 -2.53
C GLY A 202 32.93 17.79 -2.58
N PRO A 203 32.81 19.11 -2.81
CA PRO A 203 33.97 20.01 -2.93
C PRO A 203 34.88 20.03 -1.70
N ALA A 204 34.33 19.82 -0.50
CA ALA A 204 35.06 19.88 0.75
C ALA A 204 36.08 18.76 0.94
N GLN A 205 35.92 17.64 0.22
CA GLN A 205 36.86 16.51 0.27
C GLN A 205 38.24 16.88 -0.27
N GLY A 206 38.32 17.86 -1.17
CA GLY A 206 39.57 18.33 -1.79
C GLY A 206 40.25 19.48 -1.05
N LEU A 207 39.56 20.15 -0.12
CA LEU A 207 40.04 21.41 0.48
C LEU A 207 41.35 21.26 1.26
N GLU A 208 41.57 20.12 1.91
CA GLU A 208 42.84 19.86 2.60
C GLU A 208 44.01 19.75 1.61
N GLY A 209 43.81 19.04 0.51
CA GLY A 209 44.80 18.90 -0.56
C GLY A 209 45.04 20.21 -1.30
N GLU A 210 43.97 20.98 -1.55
CA GLU A 210 44.04 22.30 -2.18
C GLU A 210 44.78 23.30 -1.29
N SER A 211 44.49 23.33 0.02
CA SER A 211 45.22 24.17 0.97
C SER A 211 46.71 23.80 1.02
N THR A 212 47.02 22.50 1.07
CA THR A 212 48.42 22.03 1.08
C THR A 212 49.16 22.37 -0.20
N ARG A 213 48.51 22.23 -1.36
CA ARG A 213 49.08 22.59 -2.67
C ARG A 213 49.30 24.09 -2.78
N ALA A 214 48.33 24.90 -2.40
CA ALA A 214 48.45 26.35 -2.41
C ALA A 214 49.57 26.85 -1.47
N MET A 215 49.80 26.20 -0.32
CA MET A 215 50.96 26.49 0.53
C MET A 215 52.29 26.17 -0.16
N ALA A 216 52.35 25.09 -0.95
CA ALA A 216 53.54 24.72 -1.71
C ALA A 216 53.81 25.69 -2.87
N ASP A 217 52.75 26.20 -3.50
CA ASP A 217 52.81 27.16 -4.60
C ASP A 217 53.07 28.61 -4.12
N GLY A 218 53.11 28.84 -2.80
CA GLY A 218 53.29 30.17 -2.20
C GLY A 218 52.04 31.06 -2.24
N ASP A 219 50.88 30.52 -2.66
CA ASP A 219 49.59 31.20 -2.63
C ASP A 219 48.94 31.05 -1.24
N TRP A 220 49.44 31.84 -0.29
CA TRP A 220 48.97 31.81 1.09
C TRP A 220 47.52 32.25 1.26
N GLY A 221 47.01 33.12 0.37
CA GLY A 221 45.62 33.57 0.38
C GLY A 221 44.65 32.44 0.06
N LYS A 222 44.92 31.71 -1.04
CA LYS A 222 44.14 30.53 -1.41
C LYS A 222 44.26 29.41 -0.38
N ALA A 223 45.46 29.21 0.16
CA ALA A 223 45.70 28.20 1.20
C ALA A 223 44.88 28.48 2.47
N TYR A 224 44.82 29.74 2.90
CA TYR A 224 44.02 30.17 4.05
C TYR A 224 42.52 30.03 3.79
N PHE A 225 42.05 30.46 2.61
CA PHE A 225 40.65 30.32 2.24
C PHE A 225 40.21 28.86 2.26
N ALA A 226 40.95 27.96 1.61
CA ALA A 226 40.64 26.54 1.60
C ALA A 226 40.67 25.91 3.01
N ALA A 227 41.67 26.28 3.85
CA ALA A 227 41.75 25.79 5.22
C ALA A 227 40.60 26.28 6.11
N SER A 228 40.23 27.56 6.00
CA SER A 228 39.11 28.13 6.77
C SER A 228 37.77 27.54 6.35
N GLN A 229 37.55 27.34 5.05
CA GLN A 229 36.36 26.66 4.53
C GLN A 229 36.30 25.20 4.99
N LEU A 230 37.44 24.50 5.06
CA LEU A 230 37.50 23.14 5.59
C LEU A 230 37.10 23.12 7.08
N VAL A 231 37.63 24.03 7.90
CA VAL A 231 37.26 24.14 9.33
C VAL A 231 35.75 24.39 9.47
N ALA A 232 35.21 25.36 8.74
CA ALA A 232 33.78 25.68 8.78
C ALA A 232 32.91 24.48 8.37
N THR A 233 33.31 23.76 7.32
CA THR A 233 32.59 22.58 6.84
C THR A 233 32.63 21.46 7.88
N VAL A 234 33.81 21.16 8.44
CA VAL A 234 33.97 20.13 9.48
C VAL A 234 33.18 20.49 10.75
N ASP A 235 33.18 21.76 11.15
CA ASP A 235 32.42 22.24 12.31
C ASP A 235 30.91 22.11 12.07
N ALA A 236 30.43 22.37 10.84
CA ALA A 236 29.03 22.24 10.43
C ALA A 236 28.54 20.78 10.31
N VAL A 237 29.43 19.80 10.10
CA VAL A 237 29.02 18.38 10.03
C VAL A 237 28.40 17.93 11.35
N LYS A 238 27.13 17.52 11.25
CA LYS A 238 26.36 16.87 12.33
C LYS A 238 26.36 15.37 12.10
N ILE A 239 26.65 14.61 13.16
CA ILE A 239 26.57 13.14 13.14
C ILE A 239 25.13 12.77 13.47
N ASP A 240 24.29 12.79 12.44
CA ASP A 240 22.88 12.45 12.55
C ASP A 240 22.55 11.18 11.75
N ARG A 241 21.26 10.85 11.71
CA ARG A 241 20.74 9.70 10.97
C ARG A 241 21.16 9.72 9.50
N ALA A 242 21.10 10.87 8.84
CA ALA A 242 21.42 11.01 7.43
C ALA A 242 22.91 10.83 7.17
N PHE A 243 23.75 11.38 8.06
CA PHE A 243 25.21 11.19 8.01
C PHE A 243 25.59 9.71 8.07
N ILE A 244 25.02 8.95 9.02
CA ILE A 244 25.31 7.53 9.17
C ILE A 244 24.84 6.73 7.94
N GLN A 245 23.65 7.00 7.42
CA GLN A 245 23.16 6.34 6.19
C GLN A 245 24.08 6.58 5.00
N ALA A 246 24.47 7.84 4.77
CA ALA A 246 25.35 8.21 3.67
C ALA A 246 26.73 7.53 3.81
N LYS A 247 27.26 7.46 5.03
CA LYS A 247 28.54 6.81 5.32
C LYS A 247 28.49 5.29 5.12
N THR A 248 27.44 4.63 5.61
CA THR A 248 27.22 3.20 5.36
C THR A 248 27.13 2.88 3.88
N GLY A 249 26.43 3.72 3.09
CA GLY A 249 26.35 3.59 1.64
C GLY A 249 27.73 3.65 0.97
N ARG A 250 28.54 4.67 1.30
CA ARG A 250 29.90 4.81 0.76
C ARG A 250 30.80 3.63 1.12
N LEU A 251 30.76 3.20 2.38
CA LEU A 251 31.57 2.08 2.84
C LEU A 251 31.14 0.77 2.19
N SER A 252 29.82 0.51 2.06
CA SER A 252 29.32 -0.66 1.36
C SER A 252 29.80 -0.73 -0.09
N THR A 253 29.82 0.41 -0.81
CA THR A 253 30.39 0.46 -2.17
C THR A 253 31.88 0.11 -2.18
N LYS A 254 32.65 0.58 -1.18
CA LYS A 254 34.06 0.20 -1.05
C LYS A 254 34.25 -1.29 -0.75
N VAL A 255 33.49 -1.85 0.18
CA VAL A 255 33.52 -3.30 0.49
C VAL A 255 33.33 -4.12 -0.79
N LYS A 256 32.32 -3.78 -1.60
CA LYS A 256 32.02 -4.47 -2.86
C LYS A 256 33.17 -4.36 -3.87
N ALA A 257 33.87 -3.23 -3.88
CA ALA A 257 35.00 -3.00 -4.78
C ALA A 257 36.28 -3.74 -4.34
N SER A 258 36.50 -3.92 -3.03
CA SER A 258 37.78 -4.39 -2.48
C SER A 258 38.02 -5.91 -2.55
N ARG A 259 37.06 -6.74 -3.03
CA ARG A 259 37.16 -8.22 -3.10
C ARG A 259 37.80 -8.83 -1.84
N VAL A 260 37.16 -8.59 -0.69
CA VAL A 260 37.64 -9.06 0.63
C VAL A 260 37.42 -10.56 0.82
N ASP A 261 38.34 -11.21 1.54
CA ASP A 261 38.32 -12.63 1.89
C ASP A 261 37.21 -12.98 2.91
N ASP A 262 36.90 -14.27 3.04
CA ASP A 262 35.77 -14.74 3.85
C ASP A 262 35.89 -14.40 5.34
N SER A 263 37.12 -14.37 5.89
CA SER A 263 37.36 -13.98 7.28
C SER A 263 37.03 -12.50 7.50
N THR A 264 37.48 -11.64 6.60
CA THR A 264 37.17 -10.21 6.64
C THR A 264 35.67 -9.95 6.44
N ASN A 265 35.00 -10.72 5.57
CA ASN A 265 33.54 -10.62 5.38
C ASN A 265 32.75 -10.94 6.65
N GLN A 266 33.18 -11.93 7.45
CA GLN A 266 32.55 -12.24 8.75
C GLN A 266 32.72 -11.10 9.76
N GLN A 267 33.91 -10.50 9.83
CA GLN A 267 34.16 -9.35 10.70
C GLN A 267 33.33 -8.13 10.28
N LEU A 268 33.20 -7.89 8.97
CA LEU A 268 32.36 -6.83 8.42
C LEU A 268 30.88 -7.02 8.78
N ALA A 269 30.36 -8.24 8.68
CA ALA A 269 28.98 -8.54 9.05
C ALA A 269 28.72 -8.25 10.55
N GLY A 270 29.65 -8.64 11.42
CA GLY A 270 29.58 -8.32 12.85
C GLY A 270 29.56 -6.81 13.13
N VAL A 271 30.48 -6.06 12.51
CA VAL A 271 30.54 -4.59 12.67
C VAL A 271 29.29 -3.91 12.12
N LEU A 272 28.73 -4.38 11.00
CA LEU A 272 27.50 -3.82 10.43
C LEU A 272 26.28 -4.09 11.32
N SER A 273 26.20 -5.28 11.94
CA SER A 273 25.15 -5.59 12.92
C SER A 273 25.21 -4.63 14.11
N ASP A 274 26.40 -4.42 14.68
CA ASP A 274 26.63 -3.46 15.76
C ASP A 274 26.24 -2.03 15.35
N VAL A 275 26.57 -1.61 14.13
CA VAL A 275 26.18 -0.30 13.59
C VAL A 275 24.67 -0.17 13.51
N MET A 276 23.96 -1.19 13.02
CA MET A 276 22.50 -1.18 12.92
C MET A 276 21.84 -1.09 14.30
N GLN A 277 22.37 -1.82 15.28
CA GLN A 277 21.89 -1.73 16.66
C GLN A 277 22.05 -0.29 17.20
N LYS A 278 23.27 0.28 17.13
CA LYS A 278 23.52 1.64 17.61
C LYS A 278 22.75 2.72 16.84
N TYR A 279 22.50 2.49 15.56
CA TYR A 279 21.68 3.35 14.73
C TYR A 279 20.21 3.34 15.16
N ASN A 280 19.66 2.17 15.47
CA ASN A 280 18.29 2.01 15.97
C ASN A 280 18.13 2.61 17.37
N ASP A 281 19.16 2.49 18.22
CA ASP A 281 19.22 3.10 19.55
C ASP A 281 19.35 4.64 19.50
N GLY A 282 19.50 5.24 18.32
CA GLY A 282 19.74 6.68 18.15
C GLY A 282 21.14 7.14 18.56
N ASN A 283 22.06 6.20 18.87
CA ASN A 283 23.44 6.50 19.25
C ASN A 283 24.34 6.62 18.00
N PHE A 284 24.16 7.71 17.25
CA PHE A 284 24.89 7.94 16.00
C PHE A 284 26.39 8.12 16.20
N ALA A 285 26.84 8.64 17.34
CA ALA A 285 28.26 8.77 17.65
C ALA A 285 28.95 7.40 17.77
N ALA A 286 28.34 6.47 18.52
CA ALA A 286 28.86 5.10 18.63
C ALA A 286 28.77 4.34 17.29
N ALA A 287 27.68 4.52 16.55
CA ALA A 287 27.54 3.96 15.20
C ALA A 287 28.66 4.45 14.27
N ASN A 288 29.00 5.75 14.33
CA ASN A 288 30.08 6.33 13.53
C ASN A 288 31.46 5.75 13.89
N GLN A 289 31.73 5.53 15.18
CA GLN A 289 32.98 4.89 15.62
C GLN A 289 33.13 3.48 15.06
N ARG A 290 32.05 2.68 15.08
CA ARG A 290 32.04 1.35 14.45
C ARG A 290 32.25 1.41 12.94
N LEU A 291 31.63 2.36 12.25
CA LEU A 291 31.88 2.58 10.83
C LEU A 291 33.33 2.99 10.52
N ASN A 292 33.99 3.71 11.42
CA ASN A 292 35.42 4.02 11.26
C ASN A 292 36.30 2.78 11.43
N GLN A 293 35.94 1.84 12.30
CA GLN A 293 36.61 0.54 12.42
C GLN A 293 36.48 -0.24 11.10
N LEU A 294 35.29 -0.27 10.52
CA LEU A 294 35.05 -0.89 9.21
C LEU A 294 35.88 -0.21 8.11
N ALA A 295 35.93 1.12 8.10
CA ALA A 295 36.73 1.87 7.14
C ALA A 295 38.24 1.59 7.28
N ALA A 296 38.73 1.28 8.49
CA ALA A 296 40.12 0.94 8.73
C ALA A 296 40.48 -0.46 8.22
N LEU A 297 39.54 -1.43 8.29
CA LEU A 297 39.72 -2.78 7.74
C LEU A 297 39.76 -2.81 6.20
N LEU A 298 39.24 -1.77 5.55
CA LEU A 298 39.19 -1.65 4.09
C LEU A 298 40.35 -0.84 3.47
N LYS A 299 41.29 -0.38 4.29
CA LYS A 299 42.52 0.30 3.82
C LYS A 299 43.58 -0.72 3.48
#